data_AF-A0A937NJA4-F1
#
_entry.id   AF-A0A937NJA4-F1
#
_cell.length_a   1.000
_cell.length_b   1.000
_cell.length_c   1.000
_cell.angle_alpha   90.00
_cell.angle_beta   90.00
_cell.angle_gamma   90.00
#
_symmetry.space_group_name_H-M   'P 1'
#
loop_
_entity.id
_entity.type
_entity.pdbx_description
1 polymer ?
#
loop_
_entity_poly.entity_id
_entity_poly.type
_entity_poly.pdbx_seq_one_letter_code
_entity_poly.pdbx_strand_id
1 'polypeptide(L)' 'MDKLELAFEVEKDTKNTRRYQEEASDSPPVIGTLYVQQWALRKLTGGDLPDRVRVTVTVDKE' A
#
# COMPACT_ATOMS: atom_id res chain seq x y z
N MET A 1 -20.67 2.26 7.25
CA MET A 1 -19.61 1.34 6.85
C MET A 1 -18.32 1.93 7.37
N ASP A 2 -17.71 1.28 8.34
CA ASP A 2 -16.44 1.74 8.89
C ASP A 2 -15.33 1.45 7.88
N LYS A 3 -14.44 2.42 7.69
CA LYS A 3 -13.29 2.31 6.80
C LYS A 3 -12.02 2.59 7.59
N LEU A 4 -11.00 1.79 7.35
CA LEU A 4 -9.66 2.01 7.89
C LEU A 4 -8.76 2.48 6.75
N GLU A 5 -8.18 3.69 6.89
CA GLU A 5 -7.22 4.24 5.93
C GLU A 5 -5.81 4.15 6.52
N LEU A 6 -4.89 3.55 5.77
CA LEU A 6 -3.49 3.35 6.15
C LEU A 6 -2.58 3.92 5.05
N ALA A 7 -1.48 4.55 5.46
CA ALA A 7 -0.49 5.12 4.56
C ALA A 7 0.79 4.27 4.59
N PHE A 8 1.40 4.11 3.41
CA PHE A 8 2.61 3.33 3.25
C PHE A 8 3.62 4.08 2.39
N GLU A 9 4.89 3.96 2.75
CA GLU A 9 6.03 4.53 2.03
C GLU A 9 6.85 3.42 1.37
N VAL A 10 7.45 3.73 0.22
CA VAL A 10 8.27 2.77 -0.52
C VAL A 10 9.47 2.36 0.31
N GLU A 11 9.66 1.05 0.43
CA GLU A 11 10.85 0.48 1.07
C GLU A 11 11.88 0.12 0.00
N LYS A 12 11.47 -0.66 -1.01
CA LYS A 12 12.33 -1.09 -2.13
C LYS A 12 11.54 -1.67 -3.30
N ASP A 13 12.19 -1.69 -4.46
CA ASP A 13 11.73 -2.44 -5.62
C ASP A 13 12.22 -3.88 -5.63
N THR A 14 11.41 -4.77 -6.21
CA THR A 14 11.79 -6.14 -6.60
C THR A 14 11.60 -6.34 -8.10
N LYS A 15 11.75 -7.57 -8.61
CA LYS A 15 11.61 -7.87 -10.04
C LYS A 15 10.27 -7.39 -10.63
N ASN A 16 9.17 -7.62 -9.92
CA ASN A 16 7.82 -7.36 -10.44
C ASN A 16 6.94 -6.55 -9.48
N THR A 17 7.35 -6.41 -8.23
CA THR A 17 6.60 -5.69 -7.21
C THR A 17 7.40 -4.53 -6.67
N ARG A 18 6.70 -3.51 -6.18
CA ARG A 18 7.25 -2.51 -5.28
C ARG A 18 6.76 -2.83 -3.88
N ARG A 19 7.69 -2.89 -2.93
CA ARG A 19 7.42 -3.15 -1.51
C ARG A 19 7.26 -1.81 -0.80
N TYR A 20 6.21 -1.71 -0.01
CA TYR A 20 5.93 -0.57 0.85
C TYR A 20 5.86 -1.00 2.31
N GLN A 21 6.32 -0.13 3.19
CA GLN A 21 6.22 -0.29 4.64
C GLN A 21 5.14 0.66 5.16
N GLU A 22 4.31 0.19 6.08
CA GLU A 22 3.34 1.02 6.78
C GLU A 22 4.06 2.16 7.52
N GLU A 23 3.52 3.37 7.43
CA GLU A 23 4.06 4.50 8.19
C GLU A 23 4.03 4.19 9.69
N ALA A 24 5.15 4.43 10.36
CA ALA A 24 5.28 4.11 11.78
C ALA A 24 4.27 4.92 12.60
N SER A 25 3.63 4.24 13.55
CA SER A 25 2.75 4.85 14.54
C SER A 25 3.15 4.37 15.94
N ASP A 26 2.50 4.90 16.98
CA ASP A 26 2.69 4.45 18.36
C ASP A 26 2.16 3.02 18.62
N SER A 27 1.54 2.39 17.62
CA SER A 27 0.97 1.05 17.68
C SER A 27 1.69 0.08 16.74
N PRO A 28 1.62 -1.25 17.00
CA PRO A 28 2.06 -2.25 16.02
C PRO A 28 1.38 -2.04 14.65
N PRO A 29 2.06 -2.40 13.55
CA PRO A 29 1.51 -2.21 12.21
C PRO A 29 0.21 -3.00 12.03
N VAL A 30 -0.77 -2.39 11.36
CA VAL A 30 -2.10 -2.99 11.17
C VAL A 30 -2.09 -4.03 10.04
N ILE A 31 -1.37 -3.76 8.95
CA ILE A 31 -1.16 -4.71 7.84
C ILE A 31 0.29 -5.18 7.78
N GLY A 32 1.26 -4.28 8.00
CA GLY A 32 2.69 -4.58 7.90
C GLY A 32 3.25 -4.28 6.50
N THR A 33 3.93 -5.25 5.87
CA THR A 33 4.55 -5.05 4.56
C THR A 33 3.54 -5.24 3.42
N LEU A 34 3.47 -4.27 2.51
CA LEU A 34 2.62 -4.34 1.32
C LEU A 34 3.46 -4.56 0.05
N TYR A 35 3.14 -5.61 -0.71
CA TYR A 35 3.71 -5.82 -2.05
C TYR A 35 2.66 -5.48 -3.10
N VAL A 36 2.95 -4.51 -3.97
CA VAL A 36 2.08 -4.16 -5.08
C VAL A 36 2.79 -4.44 -6.40
N GLN A 37 2.10 -5.09 -7.33
CA GLN A 37 2.63 -5.34 -8.68
C GLN A 37 2.93 -4.01 -9.39
N GLN A 38 4.13 -3.86 -9.93
CA GLN A 38 4.58 -2.64 -10.60
C GLN A 38 3.67 -2.30 -11.78
N TRP A 39 3.20 -3.30 -12.55
CA TRP A 39 2.29 -3.04 -13.67
C TRP A 39 0.98 -2.38 -13.23
N ALA A 40 0.46 -2.75 -12.05
CA ALA A 40 -0.78 -2.20 -11.52
C ALA A 40 -0.59 -0.74 -11.08
N LEU A 41 0.54 -0.44 -10.42
CA LEU A 41 0.91 0.93 -10.05
C LEU A 41 1.07 1.82 -11.29
N ARG A 42 1.84 1.37 -12.29
CA ARG A 42 2.04 2.09 -13.55
C ARG A 42 0.74 2.38 -14.28
N LYS A 43 -0.21 1.43 -14.25
CA LYS A 43 -1.54 1.62 -14.85
C LYS A 43 -2.33 2.74 -14.15
N LEU A 44 -2.18 2.91 -12.84
CA LEU A 44 -2.87 3.94 -12.04
C LEU A 44 -2.25 5.32 -12.17
N THR A 45 -0.94 5.39 -12.35
CA THR A 45 -0.17 6.64 -12.35
C THR A 45 0.18 7.16 -13.75
N GLY A 46 -0.15 6.41 -14.80
CA GLY A 46 0.21 6.78 -16.18
C GLY A 46 1.65 6.43 -16.57
N GLY A 47 2.30 5.51 -15.84
CA GLY A 47 3.61 4.96 -16.21
C GLY A 47 4.63 4.95 -15.08
N ASP A 48 4.40 5.72 -14.01
CA ASP A 48 5.36 5.88 -12.91
C ASP A 48 5.13 4.90 -11.77
N LEU A 49 6.14 4.73 -10.92
CA LEU A 49 5.97 4.01 -9.66
C LEU A 49 5.89 5.04 -8.53
N PRO A 50 4.78 5.10 -7.77
CA PRO A 50 4.65 6.08 -6.69
C PRO A 50 5.52 5.66 -5.51
N ASP A 51 5.95 6.65 -4.73
CA ASP A 51 6.72 6.43 -3.50
C ASP A 51 5.83 6.28 -2.27
N ARG A 52 4.55 6.68 -2.38
CA ARG A 52 3.55 6.57 -1.32
C ARG A 52 2.25 5.99 -1.86
N VAL A 53 1.63 5.10 -1.09
CA VAL A 53 0.31 4.55 -1.39
C VAL A 53 -0.60 4.64 -0.17
N ARG A 54 -1.91 4.76 -0.41
CA ARG A 54 -2.94 4.68 0.61
C ARG A 54 -3.77 3.44 0.39
N VAL A 55 -3.96 2.64 1.44
CA VAL A 55 -4.84 1.48 1.45
C VAL A 55 -6.08 1.81 2.26
N THR A 56 -7.25 1.48 1.72
CA THR A 56 -8.52 1.53 2.45
C THR A 56 -9.02 0.11 2.66
N VAL A 57 -9.23 -0.28 3.92
CA VAL A 57 -9.83 -1.57 4.28
C VAL A 57 -11.29 -1.35 4.66
N THR A 58 -12.17 -2.12 4.02
CA THR A 58 -13.62 -2.17 4.32
C THR A 58 -14.01 -3.60 4.62
N VAL A 59 -15.01 -3.78 5.48
CA VAL A 59 -15.60 -5.09 5.79
C VAL A 59 -17.02 -5.10 5.28
N ASP A 60 -17.32 -6.01 4.36
CA ASP A 60 -18.69 -6.28 3.95
C ASP A 60 -19.39 -7.06 5.06
N LYS A 61 -20.59 -6.61 5.44
CA LYS A 61 -21.46 -7.36 6.37
C LYS A 61 -22.36 -8.24 5.51
N GLU A 62 -22.32 -9.55 5.75
CA GLU A 62 -23.30 -10.50 5.19
C GLU A 62 -24.75 -10.13 5.57
#